data_AF-A0A6V7VSW0-F1
#
_entry.id   AF-A0A6V7VSW0-F1
#
_cell.length_a   1.000
_cell.length_b   1.000
_cell.length_c   1.000
_cell.angle_alpha   90.00
_cell.angle_beta   90.00
_cell.angle_gamma   90.00
#
_symmetry.space_group_name_H-M   'P 1'
#
loop_
_entity.id
_entity.type
_entity.pdbx_description
1 polymer ?
#
loop_
_entity_poly.entity_id
_entity_poly.type
_entity_poly.pdbx_seq_one_letter_code
_entity_poly.pdbx_strand_id
1 'polypeptide(L)'
;MYVLSHIIESVMNFIVLFTYSDPCECLIQVWLVYLIRMPAYFYYLGSPLFHFAIMIERVLATVYVKIYENQGKLFSVICTIVVWTINLIYGVYIYITTQMDTDTFSHPMVYLSLTTIYNSQIFIYLNFFFLFLVICIAIADYYLILRNQKIKLNFFKSTINYSLSKSYQAKQNILLMKIIFPLDFSYSIVFALFNIMVIILRYNREEYGLLFYVRTYDSIILVNKSF
;
A
#
# COMPACT_ATOMS: atom_id res chain seq x y z
N MET A 1 -4.88 -1.20 11.03
CA MET A 1 -4.02 -0.13 11.59
C MET A 1 -4.30 1.22 10.94
N TYR A 2 -4.30 1.33 9.60
CA TYR A 2 -4.65 2.55 8.85
C TYR A 2 -6.07 3.10 9.12
N VAL A 3 -7.07 2.22 9.21
CA VAL A 3 -8.45 2.61 9.53
C VAL A 3 -8.55 3.22 10.94
N LEU A 4 -7.78 2.69 11.89
CA LEU A 4 -7.76 3.18 13.26
C LEU A 4 -7.11 4.57 13.34
N SER A 5 -5.98 4.80 12.65
CA SER A 5 -5.33 6.12 12.61
C SER A 5 -6.24 7.19 11.98
N HIS A 6 -7.00 6.84 10.95
CA HIS A 6 -7.97 7.75 10.31
C HIS A 6 -9.23 8.00 11.13
N ILE A 7 -9.70 7.00 11.89
CA ILE A 7 -10.80 7.20 12.85
C ILE A 7 -10.33 8.13 13.97
N ILE A 8 -9.12 7.91 14.50
CA ILE A 8 -8.51 8.79 15.50
C ILE A 8 -8.33 10.20 14.93
N GLU A 9 -7.86 10.35 13.69
CA GLU A 9 -7.76 11.63 13.00
C GLU A 9 -9.11 12.34 12.90
N SER A 10 -10.14 11.63 12.43
CA SER A 10 -11.48 12.20 12.24
C SER A 10 -12.12 12.59 13.56
N VAL A 11 -11.97 11.77 14.60
CA VAL A 11 -12.48 12.05 15.95
C VAL A 11 -11.72 13.21 16.59
N MET A 12 -10.40 13.28 16.44
CA MET A 12 -9.61 14.39 16.95
C MET A 12 -9.95 15.70 16.25
N ASN A 13 -10.06 15.69 14.91
CA ASN A 13 -10.49 16.87 14.15
C ASN A 13 -11.90 17.30 14.55
N PHE A 14 -12.81 16.36 14.78
CA PHE A 14 -14.17 16.65 15.26
C PHE A 14 -14.14 17.28 16.66
N ILE A 15 -13.40 16.70 17.61
CA ILE A 15 -13.27 17.25 18.98
C ILE A 15 -12.68 18.66 18.94
N VAL A 16 -11.60 18.87 18.19
CA VAL A 16 -10.94 20.19 18.06
C VAL A 16 -11.91 21.22 17.48
N LEU A 17 -12.68 20.87 16.44
CA LEU A 17 -13.66 21.77 15.82
C LEU A 17 -14.81 22.17 16.76
N PHE A 18 -15.16 21.31 17.73
CA PHE A 18 -16.25 21.57 18.69
C PHE A 18 -15.77 22.16 20.03
N THR A 19 -14.46 22.10 20.33
CA THR A 19 -13.91 22.56 21.61
C THR A 19 -13.39 23.98 21.53
N TYR A 20 -12.83 24.38 20.38
CA TYR A 20 -12.20 25.69 20.21
C TYR A 20 -13.10 26.64 19.42
N SER A 21 -13.28 27.85 19.96
CA SER A 21 -14.09 28.90 19.33
C SER A 21 -13.27 29.78 18.39
N ASP A 22 -11.97 29.93 18.68
CA ASP A 22 -11.04 30.71 17.87
C ASP A 22 -10.27 29.82 16.88
N PRO A 23 -10.28 30.14 15.58
CA PRO A 23 -9.62 29.33 14.55
C PRO A 23 -8.09 29.31 14.67
N CYS A 24 -7.50 30.27 15.37
CA CYS A 24 -6.07 30.32 15.69
C CYS A 24 -5.68 29.32 16.79
N GLU A 25 -6.61 28.87 17.62
CA GLU A 25 -6.38 27.85 18.65
C GLU A 25 -6.49 26.41 18.09
N CYS A 26 -7.02 26.26 16.87
CA CYS A 26 -7.13 24.98 16.16
C CYS A 26 -5.81 24.48 15.53
N LEU A 27 -4.67 25.11 15.83
CA LEU A 27 -3.38 24.68 15.28
C LEU A 27 -2.91 23.38 15.94
N ILE A 28 -2.53 22.42 15.11
CA ILE A 28 -2.14 21.08 15.54
C ILE A 28 -0.64 21.05 15.85
N GLN A 29 -0.30 20.55 17.04
CA GLN A 29 1.11 20.35 17.41
C GLN A 29 1.76 19.31 16.50
N VAL A 30 2.98 19.58 16.05
CA VAL A 30 3.68 18.80 15.01
C VAL A 30 3.85 17.32 15.42
N TRP A 31 4.12 17.02 16.70
CA TRP A 31 4.24 15.64 17.17
C TRP A 31 2.93 14.85 16.99
N LEU A 32 1.76 15.51 17.10
CA LEU A 32 0.47 14.88 16.89
C LEU A 32 0.25 14.58 15.41
N VAL A 33 0.74 15.44 14.51
CA VAL A 33 0.75 15.19 13.06
C VAL A 33 1.56 13.93 12.74
N TYR A 34 2.73 13.74 13.34
CA TYR A 34 3.51 12.51 13.17
C TYR A 34 2.75 11.29 13.65
N LEU A 35 2.15 11.35 14.84
CA LEU A 35 1.43 10.22 15.43
C LEU A 35 0.25 9.77 14.54
N ILE A 36 -0.46 10.72 13.95
CA ILE A 36 -1.61 10.46 13.09
C ILE A 36 -1.18 9.99 11.69
N ARG A 37 -0.22 10.68 11.05
CA ARG A 37 0.12 10.46 9.65
C ARG A 37 1.19 9.39 9.42
N MET A 38 2.12 9.13 10.34
CA MET A 38 3.15 8.10 10.12
C MET A 38 2.58 6.69 9.83
N PRO A 39 1.54 6.21 10.55
CA PRO A 39 0.88 4.94 10.19
C PRO A 39 0.36 4.92 8.75
N ALA A 40 -0.09 6.09 8.24
CA ALA A 40 -0.55 6.21 6.88
C ALA A 40 0.58 6.04 5.85
N TYR A 41 1.75 6.62 6.11
CA TYR A 41 2.93 6.45 5.27
C TYR A 41 3.47 5.01 5.28
N PHE A 42 3.50 4.35 6.44
CA PHE A 42 3.87 2.93 6.52
C PHE A 42 2.89 2.04 5.74
N TYR A 43 1.59 2.32 5.82
CA TYR A 43 0.63 1.57 5.03
C TYR A 43 0.79 1.82 3.53
N TYR A 44 0.95 3.08 3.12
CA TYR A 44 1.10 3.47 1.73
C TYR A 44 2.29 2.78 1.04
N LEU A 45 3.43 2.69 1.73
CA LEU A 45 4.63 2.03 1.21
C LEU A 45 4.57 0.49 1.41
N GLY A 46 4.15 0.04 2.58
CA GLY A 46 4.19 -1.38 2.94
C GLY A 46 3.15 -2.20 2.19
N SER A 47 1.94 -1.67 1.99
CA SER A 47 0.85 -2.39 1.32
C SER A 47 1.25 -2.92 -0.07
N PRO A 48 1.70 -2.08 -1.05
CA PRO A 48 2.08 -2.59 -2.37
C PRO A 48 3.29 -3.54 -2.32
N LEU A 49 4.23 -3.35 -1.38
CA LEU A 49 5.37 -4.25 -1.19
C LEU A 49 4.95 -5.63 -0.65
N PHE A 50 3.97 -5.68 0.25
CA PHE A 50 3.41 -6.95 0.72
C PHE A 50 2.65 -7.68 -0.38
N HIS A 51 1.82 -6.98 -1.17
CA HIS A 51 1.16 -7.59 -2.33
C HIS A 51 2.17 -8.11 -3.35
N PHE A 52 3.29 -7.41 -3.56
CA PHE A 52 4.39 -7.88 -4.39
C PHE A 52 5.04 -9.16 -3.84
N ALA A 53 5.34 -9.21 -2.53
CA ALA A 53 5.89 -10.40 -1.88
C ALA A 53 4.94 -11.61 -1.98
N ILE A 54 3.64 -11.39 -1.76
CA ILE A 54 2.59 -12.42 -1.90
C ILE A 54 2.52 -12.92 -3.35
N MET A 55 2.61 -12.01 -4.34
CA MET A 55 2.66 -12.39 -5.75
C MET A 55 3.87 -13.27 -6.06
N ILE A 56 5.08 -12.91 -5.57
CA ILE A 56 6.27 -13.76 -5.75
C ILE A 56 6.10 -15.13 -5.10
N GLU A 57 5.58 -15.18 -3.86
CA GLU A 57 5.31 -16.43 -3.16
C GLU A 57 4.37 -17.35 -3.97
N ARG A 58 3.32 -16.78 -4.56
CA ARG A 58 2.37 -17.50 -5.42
C ARG A 58 3.00 -17.98 -6.72
N VAL A 59 3.87 -17.17 -7.34
CA VAL A 59 4.64 -17.58 -8.52
C VAL A 59 5.55 -18.77 -8.16
N LEU A 60 6.26 -18.72 -7.04
CA LEU A 60 7.13 -19.81 -6.57
C LEU A 60 6.32 -21.08 -6.28
N ALA A 61 5.20 -20.96 -5.57
CA ALA A 61 4.33 -22.10 -5.25
C ALA A 61 3.69 -22.75 -6.50
N THR A 62 3.49 -21.99 -7.58
CA THR A 62 2.87 -22.49 -8.82
C THR A 62 3.90 -23.03 -9.82
N VAL A 63 5.05 -22.36 -9.96
CA VAL A 63 6.06 -22.67 -10.98
C VAL A 63 7.16 -23.57 -10.44
N TYR A 64 7.59 -23.36 -9.20
CA TYR A 64 8.77 -23.98 -8.58
C TYR A 64 8.40 -24.79 -7.32
N VAL A 65 7.35 -25.61 -7.44
CA VAL A 65 6.74 -26.39 -6.32
C VAL A 65 7.78 -27.08 -5.43
N LYS A 66 8.74 -27.81 -6.02
CA LYS A 66 9.76 -28.56 -5.27
C LYS A 66 10.66 -27.68 -4.40
N ILE A 67 11.01 -26.49 -4.89
CA ILE A 67 11.84 -25.54 -4.15
C ILE A 67 11.01 -24.92 -3.02
N TYR A 68 9.76 -24.56 -3.36
CA TYR A 68 8.82 -23.98 -2.42
C TYR A 68 8.50 -24.90 -1.23
N GLU A 69 8.35 -26.21 -1.44
CA GLU A 69 8.13 -27.17 -0.36
C GLU A 69 9.25 -27.19 0.67
N ASN A 70 10.49 -27.06 0.22
CA ASN A 70 11.67 -27.13 1.08
C ASN A 70 11.99 -25.78 1.74
N GLN A 71 11.66 -24.66 1.10
CA GLN A 71 12.15 -23.33 1.50
C GLN A 71 11.06 -22.26 1.71
N GLY A 72 9.79 -22.56 1.44
CA GLY A 72 8.70 -21.57 1.40
C GLY A 72 8.53 -20.78 2.70
N LYS A 73 8.63 -21.46 3.86
CA LYS A 73 8.56 -20.80 5.17
C LYS A 73 9.68 -19.79 5.39
N LEU A 74 10.92 -20.18 5.06
CA LEU A 74 12.08 -19.32 5.20
C LEU A 74 11.99 -18.12 4.26
N PHE A 75 11.55 -18.34 3.02
CA PHE A 75 11.35 -17.29 2.03
C PHE A 75 10.35 -16.21 2.51
N SER A 76 9.18 -16.62 3.01
CA SER A 76 8.15 -15.69 3.48
C SER A 76 8.62 -14.86 4.69
N VAL A 77 9.38 -15.46 5.61
CA VAL A 77 9.99 -14.75 6.75
C VAL A 77 11.01 -13.71 6.27
N ILE A 78 11.89 -14.08 5.34
CA ILE A 78 12.89 -13.17 4.76
C ILE A 78 12.19 -11.99 4.06
N CYS A 79 11.20 -12.26 3.21
CA CYS A 79 10.43 -11.20 2.55
C CYS A 79 9.77 -10.24 3.55
N THR A 80 9.18 -10.79 4.61
CA THR A 80 8.54 -9.97 5.66
C THR A 80 9.56 -9.06 6.35
N ILE A 81 10.74 -9.58 6.71
CA ILE A 81 11.83 -8.79 7.32
C ILE A 81 12.28 -7.69 6.37
N VAL A 82 12.48 -8.00 5.08
CA VAL A 82 12.90 -7.02 4.07
C VAL A 82 11.87 -5.90 3.92
N VAL A 83 10.58 -6.23 3.78
CA VAL A 83 9.51 -5.23 3.63
C VAL A 83 9.43 -4.33 4.87
N TRP A 84 9.50 -4.88 6.08
CA TRP A 84 9.51 -4.07 7.31
C TRP A 84 10.74 -3.18 7.42
N THR A 85 11.90 -3.69 7.04
CA THR A 85 13.16 -2.91 7.06
C THR A 85 13.07 -1.71 6.11
N ILE A 86 12.57 -1.92 4.89
CA ILE A 86 12.34 -0.85 3.90
C ILE A 86 11.35 0.18 4.44
N ASN A 87 10.26 -0.27 5.08
CA ASN A 87 9.29 0.62 5.71
C ASN A 87 9.91 1.48 6.81
N LEU A 88 10.71 0.88 7.70
CA LEU A 88 11.37 1.62 8.78
C LEU A 88 12.35 2.66 8.24
N ILE A 89 13.15 2.30 7.23
CA ILE A 89 14.07 3.24 6.56
C ILE A 89 13.28 4.42 5.97
N TYR A 90 12.14 4.15 5.32
CA TYR A 90 11.28 5.20 4.78
C TYR A 90 10.68 6.11 5.87
N GLY A 91 10.25 5.55 7.00
CA GLY A 91 9.77 6.32 8.15
C GLY A 91 10.84 7.23 8.74
N VAL A 92 12.07 6.72 8.90
CA VAL A 92 13.23 7.52 9.35
C VAL A 92 13.56 8.61 8.33
N TYR A 93 13.52 8.30 7.03
CA TYR A 93 13.73 9.29 5.97
C TYR A 93 12.72 10.45 6.07
N ILE A 94 11.42 10.14 6.20
CA ILE A 94 10.39 11.18 6.39
C ILE A 94 10.74 12.03 7.60
N TYR A 95 11.01 11.42 8.75
CA TYR A 95 11.34 12.13 10.00
C TYR A 95 12.56 13.06 9.84
N ILE A 96 13.63 12.62 9.18
CA ILE A 96 14.80 13.46 8.96
C ILE A 96 14.45 14.65 8.05
N THR A 97 13.76 14.40 6.94
CA THR A 97 13.42 15.47 5.97
C THR A 97 12.48 16.53 6.53
N THR A 98 11.64 16.18 7.49
CA THR A 98 10.75 17.11 8.18
C THR A 98 11.47 17.90 9.26
N GLN A 99 12.48 17.34 9.93
CA GLN A 99 13.35 18.10 10.86
C GLN A 99 14.23 19.14 10.13
N MET A 100 14.58 18.90 8.86
CA MET A 100 15.33 19.86 8.04
C MET A 100 14.51 21.08 7.61
N ASP A 101 13.18 20.98 7.59
CA ASP A 101 12.27 22.06 7.22
C ASP A 101 11.78 22.79 8.48
N THR A 102 12.70 23.51 9.12
CA THR A 102 12.44 24.23 10.36
C THR A 102 11.36 25.30 10.21
N ASP A 103 11.27 25.93 9.04
CA ASP A 103 10.34 27.02 8.80
C ASP A 103 8.88 26.54 8.86
N THR A 104 8.62 25.32 8.38
CA THR A 104 7.28 24.75 8.37
C THR A 104 6.97 23.92 9.62
N PHE A 105 7.94 23.13 10.11
CA PHE A 105 7.72 22.12 11.15
C PHE A 105 8.19 22.55 12.56
N SER A 106 8.71 23.78 12.73
CA SER A 106 8.93 24.36 14.07
C SER A 106 7.66 25.01 14.65
N HIS A 107 6.64 25.22 13.82
CA HIS A 107 5.41 25.90 14.20
C HIS A 107 4.20 24.95 14.17
N PRO A 108 3.17 25.19 15.01
CA PRO A 108 1.90 24.48 14.94
C PRO A 108 1.27 24.58 13.54
N MET A 109 0.73 23.48 13.02
CA MET A 109 0.29 23.38 11.63
C MET A 109 -1.24 23.41 11.53
N VAL A 110 -1.75 24.08 10.50
CA VAL A 110 -3.19 24.09 10.14
C VAL A 110 -3.59 22.78 9.44
N TYR A 111 -2.63 22.10 8.79
CA TYR A 111 -2.89 20.94 7.94
C TYR A 111 -2.11 19.71 8.41
N LEU A 112 -2.74 18.54 8.34
CA LEU A 112 -2.11 17.26 8.64
C LEU A 112 -1.32 16.76 7.43
N SER A 113 -0.09 17.23 7.24
CA SER A 113 0.80 16.75 6.18
C SER A 113 2.25 16.72 6.65
N LEU A 114 2.98 15.66 6.32
CA LEU A 114 4.44 15.56 6.53
C LEU A 114 5.21 15.79 5.22
N THR A 115 4.56 16.41 4.23
CA THR A 115 5.21 16.76 2.95
C THR A 115 6.00 18.04 3.11
N THR A 116 7.31 17.99 2.87
CA THR A 116 8.25 19.10 2.91
C THR A 116 8.71 19.45 1.50
N ILE A 117 9.40 20.58 1.35
CA ILE A 117 10.10 20.90 0.10
C ILE A 117 11.10 19.81 -0.31
N TYR A 118 11.77 19.17 0.66
CA TYR A 118 12.81 18.16 0.43
C TYR A 118 12.27 16.78 0.00
N ASN A 119 11.10 16.38 0.50
CA ASN A 119 10.53 15.06 0.22
C ASN A 119 9.43 15.07 -0.86
N SER A 120 8.93 16.24 -1.24
CA SER A 120 7.79 16.37 -2.17
C SER A 120 8.01 15.68 -3.51
N GLN A 121 9.20 15.85 -4.11
CA GLN A 121 9.55 15.25 -5.40
C GLN A 121 9.72 13.73 -5.30
N ILE A 122 10.30 13.25 -4.19
CA ILE A 122 10.45 11.82 -3.93
C ILE A 122 9.09 11.15 -3.76
N PHE A 123 8.12 11.81 -3.12
CA PHE A 123 6.75 11.29 -3.06
C PHE A 123 6.12 11.14 -4.45
N ILE A 124 6.35 12.07 -5.38
CA ILE A 124 5.85 11.94 -6.76
C ILE A 124 6.46 10.70 -7.43
N TYR A 125 7.78 10.53 -7.34
CA TYR A 125 8.45 9.36 -7.92
C TYR A 125 7.99 8.04 -7.29
N LEU A 126 7.77 8.01 -5.97
CA LEU A 126 7.22 6.85 -5.29
C LEU A 126 5.81 6.49 -5.79
N ASN A 127 4.94 7.48 -6.02
CA ASN A 127 3.61 7.24 -6.59
C ASN A 127 3.69 6.60 -7.99
N PHE A 128 4.58 7.11 -8.85
CA PHE A 128 4.79 6.50 -10.18
C PHE A 128 5.36 5.08 -10.08
N PHE A 129 6.35 4.86 -9.20
CA PHE A 129 6.95 3.56 -8.98
C PHE A 129 5.91 2.54 -8.49
N PHE A 130 5.09 2.89 -7.51
CA PHE A 130 4.07 1.98 -6.99
C PHE A 130 2.92 1.75 -7.97
N LEU A 131 2.53 2.75 -8.76
CA LEU A 131 1.58 2.56 -9.85
C LEU A 131 2.10 1.52 -10.86
N PHE A 132 3.37 1.65 -11.26
CA PHE A 132 4.02 0.67 -12.13
C PHE A 132 4.06 -0.73 -11.48
N LEU A 133 4.47 -0.82 -10.20
CA LEU A 133 4.55 -2.08 -9.46
C LEU A 133 3.19 -2.79 -9.43
N VAL A 134 2.11 -2.07 -9.14
CA VAL A 134 0.75 -2.63 -9.05
C VAL A 134 0.25 -3.13 -10.41
N ILE A 135 0.57 -2.42 -11.50
CA ILE A 135 0.30 -2.90 -12.86
C ILE A 135 1.05 -4.21 -13.14
N CYS A 136 2.33 -4.31 -12.76
CA CYS A 136 3.10 -5.53 -12.90
C CYS A 136 2.50 -6.70 -12.10
N ILE A 137 2.06 -6.46 -10.86
CA ILE A 137 1.40 -7.46 -10.01
C ILE A 137 0.11 -7.96 -10.68
N ALA A 138 -0.74 -7.05 -11.16
CA ALA A 138 -1.99 -7.41 -11.83
C ALA A 138 -1.76 -8.27 -13.08
N ILE A 139 -0.75 -7.93 -13.90
CA ILE A 139 -0.37 -8.72 -15.08
C ILE A 139 0.15 -10.12 -14.67
N ALA A 140 1.00 -10.19 -13.64
CA ALA A 140 1.54 -11.46 -13.15
C ALA A 140 0.43 -12.37 -12.61
N ASP A 141 -0.49 -11.84 -11.82
CA ASP A 141 -1.63 -12.57 -11.27
C ASP A 141 -2.58 -13.06 -12.38
N TYR A 142 -2.82 -12.23 -13.41
CA TYR A 142 -3.57 -12.66 -14.60
C TYR A 142 -2.89 -13.82 -15.33
N TYR A 143 -1.57 -13.76 -15.53
CA TYR A 143 -0.81 -14.84 -16.16
C TYR A 143 -0.84 -16.13 -15.33
N LEU A 144 -0.77 -16.04 -14.00
CA LEU A 144 -0.88 -17.18 -13.10
C LEU A 144 -2.24 -17.90 -13.23
N ILE A 145 -3.34 -17.15 -13.38
CA ILE A 145 -4.67 -17.75 -13.62
C ILE A 145 -4.68 -18.54 -14.91
N LEU A 146 -4.20 -17.96 -16.01
CA LEU A 146 -4.17 -18.63 -17.31
C LEU A 146 -3.33 -19.91 -17.23
N ARG A 147 -2.21 -19.88 -16.51
CA ARG A 147 -1.37 -21.05 -16.29
C ARG A 147 -2.07 -22.11 -15.44
N ASN A 148 -2.76 -21.72 -14.36
CA ASN A 148 -3.49 -22.64 -13.51
C ASN A 148 -4.64 -23.34 -14.24
N GLN A 149 -5.34 -22.65 -15.13
CA GLN A 149 -6.34 -23.25 -16.00
C GLN A 149 -5.74 -24.30 -16.94
N LYS A 150 -4.58 -24.01 -17.54
CA LYS A 150 -3.85 -24.98 -18.39
C LYS A 150 -3.39 -26.21 -17.59
N ILE A 151 -2.87 -26.02 -16.38
CA ILE A 151 -2.46 -27.13 -15.50
C ILE A 151 -3.66 -28.02 -15.16
N LYS A 152 -4.81 -27.42 -14.81
CA LYS A 152 -6.05 -28.17 -14.55
C LYS A 152 -6.44 -29.04 -15.75
N LEU A 153 -6.45 -28.47 -16.96
CA LEU A 153 -6.79 -29.19 -18.19
C LEU A 153 -5.82 -30.34 -18.51
N ASN A 154 -4.52 -30.13 -18.32
CA ASN A 154 -3.51 -31.16 -18.58
C ASN A 154 -3.54 -32.27 -17.53
N PHE A 155 -3.83 -31.95 -16.26
CA PHE A 155 -3.92 -32.93 -15.18
C PHE A 155 -5.07 -33.92 -15.40
N PHE A 156 -6.21 -33.47 -15.94
CA PHE A 156 -7.32 -34.36 -16.31
C PHE A 156 -7.03 -35.21 -17.55
N LYS A 157 -6.08 -34.81 -18.39
CA LYS A 157 -5.67 -35.57 -19.59
C LYS A 157 -4.60 -36.62 -19.32
N SER A 158 -3.70 -36.42 -18.36
CA SER A 158 -2.60 -37.36 -18.09
C SER A 158 -2.92 -38.32 -16.93
N THR A 159 -3.60 -39.41 -17.23
CA THR A 159 -3.91 -40.49 -16.25
C THR A 159 -2.69 -41.34 -15.87
N ILE A 160 -1.57 -41.22 -16.60
CA ILE A 160 -0.47 -42.20 -16.56
C ILE A 160 0.49 -42.00 -15.37
N ASN A 161 0.57 -40.82 -14.75
CA ASN A 161 1.46 -40.53 -13.62
C ASN A 161 0.74 -39.79 -12.48
N TYR A 162 -0.36 -40.38 -11.99
CA TYR A 162 -1.16 -39.81 -10.91
C TYR A 162 -0.48 -40.03 -9.55
N SER A 163 -0.07 -38.94 -8.89
CA SER A 163 0.35 -38.95 -7.48
C SER A 163 -0.64 -38.15 -6.64
N LEU A 164 -1.20 -38.80 -5.61
CA LEU A 164 -2.23 -38.24 -4.72
C LEU A 164 -1.78 -36.94 -4.05
N SER A 165 -0.52 -36.87 -3.61
CA SER A 165 0.06 -35.68 -2.96
C SER A 165 0.07 -34.45 -3.88
N LYS A 166 0.58 -34.59 -5.12
CA LYS A 166 0.58 -33.48 -6.11
C LYS A 166 -0.83 -33.03 -6.49
N SER A 167 -1.78 -33.97 -6.58
CA SER A 167 -3.18 -33.64 -6.89
C SER A 167 -3.81 -32.82 -5.75
N TYR A 168 -3.54 -33.22 -4.50
CA TYR A 168 -4.02 -32.49 -3.32
C TYR A 168 -3.42 -31.09 -3.23
N GLN A 169 -2.11 -30.95 -3.43
CA GLN A 169 -1.42 -29.65 -3.44
C GLN A 169 -1.89 -28.74 -4.57
N ALA A 170 -2.03 -29.26 -5.79
CA ALA A 170 -2.56 -28.49 -6.92
C ALA A 170 -4.00 -28.01 -6.64
N LYS A 171 -4.84 -28.85 -6.02
CA LYS A 171 -6.20 -28.47 -5.63
C LYS A 171 -6.21 -27.38 -4.55
N GLN A 172 -5.32 -27.47 -3.56
CA GLN A 172 -5.16 -26.42 -2.54
C GLN A 172 -4.67 -25.10 -3.15
N ASN A 173 -3.66 -25.12 -4.01
CA ASN A 173 -3.14 -23.92 -4.67
C ASN A 173 -4.19 -23.24 -5.56
N ILE A 174 -4.99 -24.03 -6.29
CA ILE A 174 -6.10 -23.50 -7.10
C ILE A 174 -7.18 -22.88 -6.22
N LEU A 175 -7.53 -23.52 -5.09
CA LEU A 175 -8.51 -22.98 -4.14
C LEU A 175 -8.01 -21.66 -3.55
N LEU A 176 -6.77 -21.63 -3.09
CA LEU A 176 -6.13 -20.44 -2.52
C LEU A 176 -6.08 -19.29 -3.54
N MET A 177 -5.69 -19.58 -4.78
CA MET A 177 -5.68 -18.59 -5.86
C MET A 177 -7.08 -18.02 -6.13
N LYS A 178 -8.13 -18.85 -6.06
CA LYS A 178 -9.52 -18.41 -6.28
C LYS A 178 -10.01 -17.44 -5.20
N ILE A 179 -9.49 -17.54 -3.98
CA ILE A 179 -9.87 -16.68 -2.85
C ILE A 179 -9.04 -15.40 -2.84
N ILE A 180 -7.72 -15.50 -3.01
CA ILE A 180 -6.81 -14.36 -2.90
C ILE A 180 -6.86 -13.47 -4.13
N PHE A 181 -7.06 -14.03 -5.33
CA PHE A 181 -7.01 -13.24 -6.56
C PHE A 181 -8.05 -12.11 -6.62
N PRO A 182 -9.35 -12.33 -6.34
CA PRO A 182 -10.33 -11.25 -6.36
C PRO A 182 -9.96 -10.11 -5.40
N LEU A 183 -9.39 -10.44 -4.25
CA LEU A 183 -8.94 -9.49 -3.23
C LEU A 183 -7.75 -8.64 -3.72
N ASP A 184 -6.72 -9.29 -4.29
CA ASP A 184 -5.54 -8.57 -4.81
C ASP A 184 -5.87 -7.76 -6.06
N PHE A 185 -6.78 -8.26 -6.89
CA PHE A 185 -7.23 -7.56 -8.08
C PHE A 185 -8.07 -6.32 -7.71
N SER A 186 -8.99 -6.45 -6.76
CA SER A 186 -9.76 -5.29 -6.26
C SER A 186 -8.82 -4.26 -5.65
N TYR A 187 -7.89 -4.70 -4.79
CA TYR A 187 -6.86 -3.83 -4.22
C TYR A 187 -6.07 -3.09 -5.30
N SER A 188 -5.60 -3.81 -6.32
CA SER A 188 -4.78 -3.22 -7.40
C SER A 188 -5.54 -2.14 -8.17
N ILE A 189 -6.84 -2.33 -8.42
CA ILE A 189 -7.69 -1.34 -9.08
C ILE A 189 -7.84 -0.09 -8.20
N VAL A 190 -8.25 -0.27 -6.94
CA VAL A 190 -8.51 0.88 -6.05
C VAL A 190 -7.22 1.65 -5.79
N PHE A 191 -6.11 0.94 -5.55
CA PHE A 191 -4.82 1.56 -5.32
C PHE A 191 -4.26 2.26 -6.57
N ALA A 192 -4.45 1.69 -7.77
CA ALA A 192 -4.07 2.36 -9.01
C ALA A 192 -4.86 3.66 -9.22
N LEU A 193 -6.19 3.63 -9.04
CA LEU A 193 -7.04 4.82 -9.11
C LEU A 193 -6.60 5.89 -8.09
N PHE A 194 -6.32 5.47 -6.85
CA PHE A 194 -5.79 6.35 -5.81
C PHE A 194 -4.48 7.03 -6.24
N ASN A 195 -3.49 6.27 -6.74
CA ASN A 195 -2.22 6.85 -7.18
C ASN A 195 -2.39 7.79 -8.37
N ILE A 196 -3.25 7.45 -9.35
CA ILE A 196 -3.54 8.33 -10.50
C ILE A 196 -4.11 9.66 -10.01
N MET A 197 -5.09 9.62 -9.11
CA MET A 197 -5.69 10.83 -8.52
C MET A 197 -4.67 11.67 -7.76
N VAL A 198 -3.81 11.03 -6.95
CA VAL A 198 -2.73 11.71 -6.21
C VAL A 198 -1.72 12.36 -7.16
N ILE A 199 -1.35 11.69 -8.25
CA ILE A 199 -0.42 12.23 -9.26
C ILE A 199 -1.02 13.45 -9.93
N ILE A 200 -2.30 13.38 -10.36
CA ILE A 200 -3.01 14.52 -10.98
C ILE A 200 -3.04 15.71 -10.03
N LEU A 201 -3.40 15.48 -8.76
CA LEU A 201 -3.42 16.55 -7.76
C LEU A 201 -2.04 17.19 -7.56
N ARG A 202 -0.99 16.38 -7.45
CA ARG A 202 0.37 16.85 -7.22
C ARG A 202 0.93 17.60 -8.44
N TYR A 203 0.57 17.18 -9.64
CA TYR A 203 0.97 17.84 -10.89
C TYR A 203 0.31 19.22 -11.03
N ASN A 204 -0.98 19.31 -10.71
CA ASN A 204 -1.74 20.57 -10.78
C ASN A 204 -1.63 21.43 -9.50
N ARG A 205 -0.65 21.15 -8.63
CA ARG A 205 -0.50 21.83 -7.33
C ARG A 205 -0.30 23.34 -7.49
N GLU A 206 0.35 23.78 -8.55
CA GLU A 206 0.61 25.21 -8.81
C GLU A 206 -0.64 25.97 -9.25
N GLU A 207 -1.61 25.27 -9.85
CA GLU A 207 -2.88 25.86 -10.32
C GLU A 207 -3.96 25.86 -9.23
N TYR A 208 -3.90 24.90 -8.30
CA TYR A 208 -4.85 24.81 -7.19
C TYR A 208 -4.38 25.60 -5.97
N GLY A 209 -5.23 26.49 -5.45
CA GLY A 209 -4.99 27.13 -4.16
C GLY A 209 -4.75 26.09 -3.05
N LEU A 210 -3.83 26.38 -2.13
CA LEU A 210 -3.35 25.44 -1.09
C LEU A 210 -4.50 24.72 -0.34
N LEU A 211 -5.58 25.45 -0.04
CA LEU A 211 -6.74 24.93 0.69
C LEU A 211 -7.59 23.95 -0.14
N PHE A 212 -7.69 24.19 -1.46
CA PHE A 212 -8.35 23.27 -2.38
C PHE A 212 -7.52 22.00 -2.50
N TYR A 213 -6.21 22.12 -2.74
CA TYR A 213 -5.30 20.99 -2.82
C TYR A 213 -5.38 20.07 -1.59
N VAL A 214 -5.35 20.62 -0.37
CA VAL A 214 -5.46 19.83 0.88
C VAL A 214 -6.82 19.12 0.97
N ARG A 215 -7.94 19.82 0.73
CA ARG A 215 -9.29 19.23 0.81
C ARG A 215 -9.52 18.15 -0.23
N THR A 216 -9.03 18.33 -1.46
CA THR A 216 -9.20 17.33 -2.52
C THR A 216 -8.32 16.11 -2.26
N TYR A 217 -7.12 16.30 -1.69
CA TYR A 217 -6.24 15.21 -1.29
C TYR A 217 -6.83 14.36 -0.16
N ASP A 218 -7.36 14.99 0.89
CA ASP A 218 -8.06 14.28 1.97
C ASP A 218 -9.33 13.56 1.48
N SER A 219 -10.06 14.16 0.53
CA SER A 219 -11.24 13.53 -0.09
C SER A 219 -10.87 12.28 -0.90
N ILE A 220 -9.76 12.31 -1.63
CA ILE A 220 -9.27 11.15 -2.40
C ILE A 220 -8.79 10.03 -1.47
N ILE A 221 -8.16 10.38 -0.35
CA ILE A 221 -7.80 9.41 0.70
C ILE A 221 -9.06 8.74 1.27
N LEU A 222 -10.14 9.48 1.47
CA LEU A 222 -11.42 8.96 1.96
C LEU A 222 -12.08 7.97 0.99
N VAL A 223 -11.98 8.16 -0.33
CA VAL A 223 -12.57 7.25 -1.33
C VAL A 223 -11.84 5.90 -1.40
N ASN A 224 -10.54 5.86 -1.13
CA ASN A 224 -9.78 4.60 -1.02
C ASN A 224 -10.23 3.73 0.18
N LYS A 225 -11.01 4.29 1.11
CA LYS A 225 -11.49 3.62 2.34
C LYS A 225 -12.78 2.81 2.15
N SER A 226 -13.55 3.07 1.10
CA SER A 226 -14.89 2.48 0.90
C SER A 226 -14.90 1.10 0.22
N PHE A 227 -13.72 0.54 -0.08
CA PHE A 227 -13.53 -0.77 -0.72
C PHE A 227 -12.47 -1.56 0.04
#